data_AF-A0A354DER0-F1
#
_entry.id   AF-A0A354DER0-F1
#
_cell.length_a   1.000
_cell.length_b   1.000
_cell.length_c   1.000
_cell.angle_alpha   90.00
_cell.angle_beta   90.00
_cell.angle_gamma   90.00
#
_symmetry.space_group_name_H-M   'P 1'
#
loop_
_entity.id
_entity.type
_entity.pdbx_description
1 polymer ?
#
loop_
_entity_poly.entity_id
_entity_poly.type
_entity_poly.pdbx_seq_one_letter_code
_entity_poly.pdbx_strand_id
1 'polypeptide(L)'
;VENVSHVINYDIPQDPESYVHRIGRTGRAGRKGLAITLVTPREMKQLRTIEKVSKINLESRNVPSMEEVLERQQTLWKEQLVSLLENDEDLTPFMEVVDQLKEDFPMEKIAIAALSLAFSSNISSSEDELYDFGETGASKGMVRFFMNIGRNMEMRPIELVKEIADLVGISDKSIGRIDIFESFSFVEVTEEVAPFVYEALRNSRIKGKRVNVEPAKPRVRK
;
A
#
# COMPACT_ATOMS: atom_id res chain seq x y z
N VAL A 1 3.87 -2.46 30.94
CA VAL A 1 3.95 -3.33 29.75
C VAL A 1 5.37 -3.81 29.58
N GLU A 2 5.61 -5.10 29.67
CA GLU A 2 6.95 -5.70 29.58
C GLU A 2 6.93 -6.92 28.64
N ASN A 3 8.03 -7.16 27.93
CA ASN A 3 8.26 -8.31 27.03
C ASN A 3 7.49 -8.32 25.71
N VAL A 4 7.49 -7.20 24.97
CA VAL A 4 6.95 -7.18 23.59
C VAL A 4 7.99 -7.68 22.59
N SER A 5 7.56 -8.40 21.55
CA SER A 5 8.43 -8.86 20.46
C SER A 5 8.86 -7.72 19.53
N HIS A 6 7.98 -6.73 19.36
CA HIS A 6 8.16 -5.60 18.47
C HIS A 6 7.81 -4.29 19.17
N VAL A 7 8.58 -3.24 18.89
CA VAL A 7 8.27 -1.85 19.24
C VAL A 7 8.17 -1.06 17.96
N ILE A 8 7.04 -0.39 17.73
CA ILE A 8 6.84 0.49 16.57
C ILE A 8 6.71 1.92 17.07
N ASN A 9 7.65 2.76 16.68
CA ASN A 9 7.59 4.20 16.89
C ASN A 9 6.87 4.82 15.70
N TYR A 10 5.56 5.05 15.84
CA TYR A 10 4.74 5.71 14.81
C TYR A 10 5.26 7.13 14.53
N ASP A 11 5.47 7.92 15.58
CA ASP A 11 6.22 9.17 15.52
C ASP A 11 7.59 9.01 16.18
N ILE A 12 8.58 9.73 15.66
CA ILE A 12 9.93 9.74 16.20
C ILE A 12 9.96 10.42 17.59
N PRO A 13 10.58 9.78 18.60
CA PRO A 13 10.71 10.37 19.94
C PRO A 13 11.47 11.71 19.92
N GLN A 14 11.01 12.69 20.69
CA GLN A 14 11.57 14.06 20.71
C GLN A 14 13.02 14.11 21.20
N ASP A 15 13.43 13.15 22.02
CA ASP A 15 14.76 13.09 22.60
C ASP A 15 15.33 11.65 22.64
N PRO A 16 16.66 11.50 22.76
CA PRO A 16 17.32 10.19 22.77
C PRO A 16 16.96 9.31 23.98
N GLU A 17 16.70 9.88 25.16
CA GLU A 17 16.39 9.13 26.36
C GLU A 17 15.02 8.46 26.23
N SER A 18 14.03 9.22 25.74
CA SER A 18 12.72 8.71 25.35
C SER A 18 12.82 7.60 24.31
N TYR A 19 13.70 7.73 23.32
CA TYR A 19 13.93 6.67 22.33
C TYR A 19 14.43 5.37 22.98
N VAL A 20 15.46 5.45 23.83
CA VAL A 20 16.02 4.29 24.54
C VAL A 20 14.98 3.63 25.45
N HIS A 21 14.18 4.42 26.17
CA HIS A 21 13.11 3.91 27.04
C HIS A 21 11.99 3.19 26.27
N ARG A 22 11.68 3.64 25.04
CA ARG A 22 10.69 2.98 24.16
C ARG A 22 11.22 1.66 23.62
N ILE A 23 12.41 1.66 23.01
CA ILE A 23 12.95 0.43 22.42
C ILE A 23 13.34 -0.60 23.49
N GLY A 24 13.66 -0.16 24.71
CA GLY A 24 13.92 -1.02 25.87
C GLY A 24 12.72 -1.83 26.37
N ARG A 25 11.57 -1.77 25.68
CA ARG A 25 10.40 -2.64 25.92
C ARG A 25 10.51 -3.99 25.21
N THR A 26 11.36 -4.11 24.20
CA THR A 26 11.68 -5.37 23.51
C THR A 26 13.09 -5.86 23.87
N GLY A 27 13.47 -7.06 23.40
CA GLY A 27 14.85 -7.57 23.50
C GLY A 27 15.35 -7.90 24.91
N ARG A 28 14.45 -8.19 25.87
CA ARG A 28 14.78 -8.44 27.28
C ARG A 28 15.09 -9.90 27.58
N ALA A 29 15.89 -10.13 28.64
CA ALA A 29 16.26 -11.46 29.14
C ALA A 29 16.92 -12.35 28.07
N GLY A 30 17.81 -11.78 27.25
CA GLY A 30 18.53 -12.49 26.20
C GLY A 30 17.71 -12.85 24.96
N ARG A 31 16.42 -12.48 24.91
CA ARG A 31 15.59 -12.68 23.72
C ARG A 31 15.88 -11.61 22.66
N LYS A 32 15.73 -11.97 21.38
CA LYS A 32 15.77 -11.01 20.28
C LYS A 32 14.52 -10.13 20.31
N GLY A 33 14.68 -8.86 19.94
CA GLY A 33 13.61 -7.88 19.85
C GLY A 33 13.81 -6.97 18.65
N LEU A 34 12.72 -6.51 18.04
CA LEU A 34 12.77 -5.62 16.88
C LEU A 34 12.14 -4.28 17.21
N ALA A 35 12.86 -3.18 16.93
CA ALA A 35 12.34 -1.83 17.05
C ALA A 35 12.35 -1.17 15.67
N ILE A 36 11.18 -0.66 15.25
CA ILE A 36 10.97 0.02 13.96
C ILE A 36 10.56 1.45 14.28
N THR A 37 11.13 2.42 13.58
CA THR A 37 10.77 3.84 13.72
C THR A 37 10.39 4.39 12.37
N LEU A 38 9.19 4.95 12.26
CA LEU A 38 8.76 5.67 11.06
C LEU A 38 9.33 7.08 11.13
N VAL A 39 9.92 7.54 10.03
CA VAL A 39 10.60 8.84 9.97
C VAL A 39 10.23 9.52 8.67
N THR A 40 9.71 10.73 8.78
CA THR A 40 9.44 11.60 7.62
C THR A 40 10.70 12.39 7.23
N PRO A 41 10.78 12.94 6.00
CA PRO A 41 11.93 13.73 5.57
C PRO A 41 12.26 14.93 6.49
N ARG A 42 11.25 15.49 7.17
CA ARG A 42 11.42 16.64 8.09
C ARG A 42 12.07 16.24 9.42
N GLU A 43 11.98 14.97 9.78
CA GLU A 43 12.45 14.44 11.06
C GLU A 43 13.88 13.86 10.99
N MET A 44 14.49 13.85 9.81
CA MET A 44 15.84 13.33 9.60
C MET A 44 16.91 13.98 10.49
N LYS A 45 16.77 15.27 10.82
CA LYS A 45 17.69 15.95 11.74
C LYS A 45 17.59 15.39 13.16
N GLN A 46 16.37 15.07 13.59
CA GLN A 46 16.09 14.50 14.90
C GLN A 46 16.59 13.05 14.98
N LEU A 47 16.37 12.25 13.93
CA LEU A 47 16.94 10.91 13.79
C LEU A 47 18.46 10.92 13.98
N ARG A 48 19.18 11.76 13.23
CA ARG A 48 20.64 11.91 13.36
C ARG A 48 21.10 12.28 14.77
N THR A 49 20.29 13.06 15.49
CA THR A 49 20.59 13.44 16.88
C THR A 49 20.46 12.24 17.80
N ILE A 50 19.40 11.45 17.64
CA ILE A 50 19.16 10.21 18.40
C ILE A 50 20.27 9.20 18.12
N GLU A 51 20.64 8.96 16.87
CA GLU A 51 21.74 8.04 16.51
C GLU A 51 23.06 8.44 17.15
N LYS A 52 23.40 9.73 17.07
CA LYS A 52 24.66 10.26 17.62
C LYS A 52 24.74 10.14 19.14
N VAL A 53 23.66 10.50 19.85
CA VAL A 53 23.65 10.50 21.32
C VAL A 53 23.54 9.08 21.87
N SER A 54 22.65 8.27 21.29
CA SER A 54 22.44 6.89 21.71
C SER A 54 23.54 5.95 21.22
N LYS A 55 24.40 6.39 20.29
CA LYS A 55 25.45 5.60 19.64
C LYS A 55 24.91 4.34 18.96
N ILE A 56 23.74 4.46 18.35
CA ILE A 56 23.05 3.40 17.61
C ILE A 56 23.08 3.77 16.13
N ASN A 57 23.33 2.81 15.27
CA ASN A 57 23.20 2.95 13.82
C ASN A 57 21.86 2.34 13.41
N LEU A 58 20.93 3.14 12.89
CA LEU A 58 19.64 2.64 12.43
C LEU A 58 19.73 2.26 10.95
N GLU A 59 19.39 1.01 10.65
CA GLU A 59 19.31 0.55 9.27
C GLU A 59 18.06 1.15 8.60
N SER A 60 18.27 2.00 7.60
CA SER A 60 17.17 2.51 6.76
C SER A 60 16.61 1.38 5.91
N ARG A 61 15.29 1.21 5.95
CA ARG A 61 14.56 0.28 5.07
C ARG A 61 13.48 1.01 4.32
N ASN A 62 13.17 0.53 3.13
CA ASN A 62 12.02 0.99 2.37
C ASN A 62 10.74 0.44 2.99
N VAL A 63 9.65 1.18 2.79
CA VAL A 63 8.31 0.66 3.08
C VAL A 63 8.04 -0.50 2.12
N PRO A 64 7.50 -1.63 2.60
CA PRO A 64 7.15 -2.74 1.72
C PRO A 64 6.16 -2.32 0.65
N SER A 65 6.31 -2.88 -0.56
CA SER A 65 5.33 -2.65 -1.62
C SER A 65 4.01 -3.37 -1.30
N MET A 66 2.90 -2.95 -1.95
CA MET A 66 1.63 -3.66 -1.80
C MET A 66 1.71 -5.10 -2.31
N GLU A 67 2.49 -5.35 -3.36
CA GLU A 67 2.77 -6.69 -3.87
C GLU A 67 3.47 -7.54 -2.81
N GLU A 68 4.52 -7.02 -2.17
CA GLU A 68 5.24 -7.72 -1.09
C GLU A 68 4.33 -8.02 0.12
N VAL A 69 3.44 -7.08 0.46
CA VAL A 69 2.44 -7.28 1.53
C VAL A 69 1.46 -8.38 1.14
N LEU A 70 0.92 -8.34 -0.08
CA LEU A 70 -0.04 -9.32 -0.57
C LEU A 70 0.56 -10.72 -0.63
N GLU A 71 1.76 -10.87 -1.19
CA GLU A 71 2.50 -12.14 -1.21
C GLU A 71 2.73 -12.68 0.21
N ARG A 72 3.11 -11.79 1.14
CA ARG A 72 3.33 -12.19 2.53
C ARG A 72 2.02 -12.65 3.19
N GLN A 73 0.91 -11.95 2.95
CA GLN A 73 -0.41 -12.33 3.45
C GLN A 73 -0.88 -13.66 2.88
N GLN A 74 -0.77 -13.86 1.56
CA GLN A 74 -1.08 -15.14 0.90
C GLN A 74 -0.29 -16.30 1.51
N THR A 75 0.99 -16.07 1.80
CA THR A 75 1.85 -17.07 2.45
C THR A 75 1.33 -17.42 3.85
N LEU A 76 0.97 -16.42 4.65
CA LEU A 76 0.42 -16.63 5.99
C LEU A 76 -0.92 -17.38 5.96
N TRP A 77 -1.82 -17.04 5.03
CA TRP A 77 -3.10 -17.71 4.89
C TRP A 77 -2.92 -19.17 4.49
N LYS A 78 -1.97 -19.45 3.60
CA LYS A 78 -1.61 -20.82 3.23
C LYS A 78 -1.10 -21.60 4.44
N GLU A 79 -0.19 -21.02 5.23
CA GLU A 79 0.33 -21.65 6.45
C GLU A 79 -0.80 -21.94 7.45
N GLN A 80 -1.72 -20.99 7.65
CA GLN A 80 -2.89 -21.17 8.50
C GLN A 80 -3.81 -22.29 8.00
N LEU A 81 -4.11 -22.30 6.70
CA LEU A 81 -4.97 -23.30 6.08
C LEU A 81 -4.36 -24.70 6.21
N VAL A 82 -3.06 -24.84 5.96
CA VAL A 82 -2.35 -26.11 6.17
C VAL A 82 -2.45 -26.56 7.62
N SER A 83 -2.24 -25.65 8.58
CA SER A 83 -2.36 -26.00 10.00
C SER A 83 -3.76 -26.50 10.38
N LEU A 84 -4.82 -25.90 9.83
CA LEU A 84 -6.20 -26.34 10.07
C LEU A 84 -6.51 -27.70 9.43
N LEU A 85 -5.88 -28.01 8.29
CA LEU A 85 -6.05 -29.32 7.63
C LEU A 85 -5.26 -30.44 8.31
N GLU A 86 -4.12 -30.12 8.91
CA GLU A 86 -3.26 -31.09 9.61
C GLU A 86 -3.71 -31.36 11.04
N ASN A 87 -4.37 -30.39 11.67
CA ASN A 87 -5.00 -30.58 12.97
C ASN A 87 -6.33 -31.33 12.77
N ASP A 88 -6.59 -32.39 13.55
CA ASP A 88 -7.89 -33.08 13.62
C ASP A 88 -8.95 -32.19 14.29
N GLU A 89 -9.16 -30.98 13.78
CA GLU A 89 -10.27 -30.13 14.16
C GLU A 89 -11.57 -30.70 13.57
N ASP A 90 -12.65 -30.66 14.35
CA ASP A 90 -13.94 -31.14 13.91
C ASP A 90 -14.57 -30.16 12.92
N LEU A 91 -14.32 -30.39 11.63
CA LEU A 91 -14.89 -29.63 10.52
C LEU A 91 -16.25 -30.17 10.04
N THR A 92 -16.81 -31.17 10.72
CA THR A 92 -18.10 -31.78 10.39
C THR A 92 -19.24 -30.76 10.22
N PRO A 93 -19.35 -29.67 11.02
CA PRO A 93 -20.39 -28.67 10.84
C PRO A 93 -20.35 -27.94 9.48
N PHE A 94 -19.18 -27.88 8.84
CA PHE A 94 -19.02 -27.24 7.52
C PHE A 94 -19.20 -28.23 6.37
N MET A 95 -19.13 -29.54 6.62
CA MET A 95 -19.28 -30.57 5.59
C MET A 95 -20.67 -30.50 4.94
N GLU A 96 -21.74 -30.34 5.73
CA GLU A 96 -23.10 -30.23 5.19
C GLU A 96 -23.26 -29.02 4.26
N VAL A 97 -22.62 -27.90 4.59
CA VAL A 97 -22.66 -26.69 3.76
C VAL A 97 -21.92 -26.90 2.44
N VAL A 98 -20.74 -27.52 2.48
CA VAL A 98 -19.96 -27.84 1.28
C VAL A 98 -20.69 -28.86 0.41
N ASP A 99 -21.34 -29.85 1.02
CA ASP A 99 -22.11 -30.87 0.30
C ASP A 99 -23.32 -30.29 -0.42
N GLN A 100 -23.99 -29.27 0.13
CA GLN A 100 -25.05 -28.55 -0.57
C GLN A 100 -24.49 -27.72 -1.74
N LEU A 101 -23.37 -27.00 -1.51
CA LEU A 101 -22.80 -26.13 -2.53
C LEU A 101 -22.20 -26.89 -3.72
N LYS A 102 -21.70 -28.12 -3.50
CA LYS A 102 -21.11 -28.93 -4.57
C LYS A 102 -22.15 -29.45 -5.57
N GLU A 103 -23.44 -29.41 -5.24
CA GLU A 103 -24.52 -29.77 -6.18
C GLU A 103 -24.59 -28.78 -7.35
N ASP A 104 -24.36 -27.49 -7.08
CA ASP A 104 -24.49 -26.41 -8.05
C ASP A 104 -23.15 -25.86 -8.56
N PHE A 105 -22.06 -26.05 -7.82
CA PHE A 105 -20.76 -25.42 -8.13
C PHE A 105 -19.56 -26.38 -8.00
N PRO A 106 -18.51 -26.21 -8.84
CA PRO A 106 -17.26 -26.94 -8.67
C PRO A 106 -16.56 -26.60 -7.34
N MET A 107 -15.93 -27.60 -6.71
CA MET A 107 -15.20 -27.45 -5.44
C MET A 107 -14.13 -26.34 -5.48
N GLU A 108 -13.44 -26.19 -6.61
CA GLU A 108 -12.45 -25.12 -6.81
C GLU A 108 -13.09 -23.72 -6.68
N LYS A 109 -14.26 -23.52 -7.28
CA LYS A 109 -14.98 -22.24 -7.22
C LYS A 109 -15.48 -21.94 -5.81
N ILE A 110 -15.93 -22.98 -5.09
CA ILE A 110 -16.34 -22.88 -3.68
C ILE A 110 -15.15 -22.48 -2.81
N ALA A 111 -13.99 -23.14 -3.00
CA ALA A 111 -12.77 -22.82 -2.25
C ALA A 111 -12.28 -21.39 -2.52
N ILE A 112 -12.28 -20.95 -3.79
CA ILE A 112 -11.92 -19.57 -4.16
C ILE A 112 -12.86 -18.56 -3.48
N ALA A 113 -14.18 -18.81 -3.52
CA ALA A 113 -15.16 -17.93 -2.89
C ALA A 113 -15.02 -17.89 -1.36
N ALA A 114 -14.77 -19.04 -0.73
CA ALA A 114 -14.55 -19.13 0.72
C ALA A 114 -13.27 -18.41 1.16
N LEU A 115 -12.16 -18.58 0.42
CA LEU A 115 -10.92 -17.84 0.64
C LEU A 115 -11.15 -16.33 0.46
N SER A 116 -11.82 -15.94 -0.62
CA SER A 116 -12.19 -14.55 -0.86
C SER A 116 -13.03 -13.98 0.29
N LEU A 117 -14.01 -14.71 0.82
CA LEU A 117 -14.83 -14.26 1.94
C LEU A 117 -14.05 -14.17 3.27
N ALA A 118 -13.27 -15.20 3.60
CA ALA A 118 -12.50 -15.26 4.84
C ALA A 118 -11.39 -14.21 4.90
N PHE A 119 -10.84 -13.84 3.74
CA PHE A 119 -9.68 -12.97 3.65
C PHE A 119 -9.98 -11.59 3.06
N SER A 120 -11.16 -11.38 2.48
CA SER A 120 -11.64 -10.04 2.11
C SER A 120 -11.74 -9.14 3.33
N SER A 121 -12.11 -9.61 4.52
CA SER A 121 -12.25 -8.76 5.72
C SER A 121 -10.96 -8.11 6.24
N ASN A 122 -9.77 -8.62 5.88
CA ASN A 122 -8.48 -8.00 6.25
C ASN A 122 -7.98 -6.99 5.20
N ILE A 123 -8.62 -6.98 4.05
CA ILE A 123 -8.31 -6.13 2.91
C ILE A 123 -9.43 -5.06 2.74
N SER A 124 -10.67 -5.39 3.14
CA SER A 124 -11.89 -4.64 2.90
C SER A 124 -12.20 -3.55 3.93
N SER A 125 -11.43 -3.41 5.01
CA SER A 125 -11.47 -2.15 5.78
C SER A 125 -10.86 -0.96 5.00
N SER A 126 -10.37 -1.20 3.78
CA SER A 126 -9.93 -0.14 2.88
C SER A 126 -10.19 -0.40 1.39
N GLU A 127 -10.38 -1.61 0.88
CA GLU A 127 -10.49 -1.80 -0.59
C GLU A 127 -11.86 -1.48 -1.21
N ASP A 128 -12.99 -1.74 -0.54
CA ASP A 128 -14.32 -1.49 -1.15
C ASP A 128 -14.81 -0.03 -1.05
N GLU A 129 -14.07 0.85 -0.36
CA GLU A 129 -14.37 2.29 -0.23
C GLU A 129 -13.33 3.22 -0.86
N LEU A 130 -12.27 2.71 -1.52
CA LEU A 130 -11.12 3.54 -1.91
C LEU A 130 -11.27 4.24 -3.28
N TYR A 131 -12.31 5.05 -3.46
CA TYR A 131 -12.56 5.93 -4.61
C TYR A 131 -13.37 5.33 -5.78
N ASP A 132 -14.65 5.69 -5.86
CA ASP A 132 -15.38 5.72 -7.13
C ASP A 132 -14.98 6.99 -7.90
N PHE A 133 -14.14 6.80 -8.93
CA PHE A 133 -13.69 7.90 -9.80
C PHE A 133 -14.72 8.31 -10.86
N GLY A 134 -15.82 7.55 -10.99
CA GLY A 134 -16.86 7.74 -12.00
C GLY A 134 -16.34 7.65 -13.44
N GLU A 135 -17.13 8.15 -14.38
CA GLU A 135 -16.73 8.18 -15.80
C GLU A 135 -15.68 9.27 -16.05
N THR A 136 -14.41 8.89 -16.12
CA THR A 136 -13.31 9.84 -16.36
C THR A 136 -12.99 10.11 -17.84
N GLY A 137 -13.72 9.45 -18.75
CA GLY A 137 -13.46 9.50 -20.20
C GLY A 137 -12.16 8.79 -20.61
N ALA A 138 -11.69 7.87 -19.77
CA ALA A 138 -10.55 6.99 -20.03
C ALA A 138 -10.91 5.80 -20.93
N SER A 139 -9.89 5.04 -21.33
CA SER A 139 -10.07 3.73 -21.96
C SER A 139 -10.73 2.73 -20.99
N LYS A 140 -11.36 1.67 -21.51
CA LYS A 140 -12.01 0.63 -20.67
C LYS A 140 -10.97 -0.01 -19.73
N GLY A 141 -11.28 -0.10 -18.43
CA GLY A 141 -10.37 -0.63 -17.40
C GLY A 141 -9.29 0.37 -16.94
N MET A 142 -9.44 1.65 -17.29
CA MET A 142 -8.52 2.71 -16.93
C MET A 142 -9.26 3.87 -16.26
N VAL A 143 -8.54 4.61 -15.43
CA VAL A 143 -8.97 5.87 -14.81
C VAL A 143 -8.07 6.98 -15.33
N ARG A 144 -8.68 8.07 -15.80
CA ARG A 144 -7.96 9.24 -16.29
C ARG A 144 -7.91 10.31 -15.22
N PHE A 145 -6.72 10.74 -14.85
CA PHE A 145 -6.49 11.85 -13.94
C PHE A 145 -6.09 13.12 -14.69
N PHE A 146 -6.58 14.26 -14.23
CA PHE A 146 -6.08 15.59 -14.51
C PHE A 146 -5.01 15.97 -13.49
N MET A 147 -3.94 16.63 -13.93
CA MET A 147 -2.89 17.14 -13.06
C MET A 147 -2.52 18.57 -13.45
N ASN A 148 -2.26 19.44 -12.47
CA ASN A 148 -1.79 20.82 -12.68
C ASN A 148 -0.29 20.93 -13.08
N ILE A 149 0.20 19.96 -13.85
CA ILE A 149 1.59 19.85 -14.27
C ILE A 149 1.65 19.88 -15.80
N GLY A 150 2.47 20.75 -16.38
CA GLY A 150 2.57 20.88 -17.83
C GLY A 150 3.99 21.17 -18.33
N ARG A 151 4.10 21.42 -19.63
CA ARG A 151 5.37 21.71 -20.32
C ARG A 151 6.09 22.94 -19.79
N ASN A 152 5.37 23.90 -19.22
CA ASN A 152 5.96 25.07 -18.57
C ASN A 152 6.83 24.74 -17.34
N MET A 153 6.76 23.49 -16.86
CA MET A 153 7.63 22.91 -15.85
C MET A 153 8.64 21.93 -16.45
N GLU A 154 8.91 22.04 -17.75
CA GLU A 154 9.77 21.14 -18.53
C GLU A 154 9.32 19.67 -18.45
N MET A 155 8.03 19.42 -18.17
CA MET A 155 7.54 18.06 -18.00
C MET A 155 7.29 17.40 -19.34
N ARG A 156 7.88 16.21 -19.50
CA ARG A 156 7.76 15.34 -20.68
C ARG A 156 7.04 14.05 -20.31
N PRO A 157 6.42 13.33 -21.26
CA PRO A 157 5.70 12.10 -20.97
C PRO A 157 6.54 11.07 -20.22
N ILE A 158 7.78 10.85 -20.65
CA ILE A 158 8.72 9.92 -20.01
C ILE A 158 9.05 10.35 -18.57
N GLU A 159 9.18 11.66 -18.31
CA GLU A 159 9.42 12.16 -16.95
C GLU A 159 8.20 11.95 -16.06
N LEU A 160 6.99 12.19 -16.58
CA LEU A 160 5.76 12.01 -15.83
C LEU A 160 5.51 10.53 -15.50
N VAL A 161 5.73 9.62 -16.46
CA VAL A 161 5.68 8.16 -16.23
C VAL A 161 6.61 7.79 -15.10
N LYS A 162 7.88 8.21 -15.21
CA LYS A 162 8.90 7.87 -14.22
C LYS A 162 8.56 8.42 -12.83
N GLU A 163 8.14 9.68 -12.73
CA GLU A 163 7.73 10.28 -11.45
C GLU A 163 6.55 9.53 -10.82
N ILE A 164 5.56 9.09 -11.61
CA ILE A 164 4.42 8.32 -11.09
C ILE A 164 4.85 6.91 -10.68
N ALA A 165 5.63 6.23 -11.52
CA ALA A 165 6.12 4.89 -11.27
C ALA A 165 7.02 4.84 -10.02
N ASP A 166 7.99 5.75 -9.91
CA ASP A 166 8.91 5.85 -8.77
C ASP A 166 8.17 6.21 -7.46
N LEU A 167 7.16 7.07 -7.55
CA LEU A 167 6.44 7.58 -6.38
C LEU A 167 5.44 6.57 -5.80
N VAL A 168 4.84 5.71 -6.64
CA VAL A 168 3.85 4.71 -6.21
C VAL A 168 4.45 3.30 -6.15
N GLY A 169 5.60 3.06 -6.79
CA GLY A 169 6.22 1.75 -6.90
C GLY A 169 5.48 0.81 -7.87
N ILE A 170 4.91 1.36 -8.95
CA ILE A 170 4.13 0.60 -9.95
C ILE A 170 4.90 0.41 -11.25
N SER A 171 4.51 -0.60 -12.03
CA SER A 171 5.07 -0.82 -13.37
C SER A 171 4.62 0.27 -14.35
N ASP A 172 5.52 0.71 -15.23
CA ASP A 172 5.21 1.57 -16.38
C ASP A 172 4.06 1.04 -17.25
N LYS A 173 3.81 -0.28 -17.23
CA LYS A 173 2.70 -0.93 -17.97
C LYS A 173 1.32 -0.59 -17.42
N SER A 174 1.24 -0.19 -16.15
CA SER A 174 0.00 0.23 -15.51
C SER A 174 -0.37 1.68 -15.84
N ILE A 175 0.48 2.39 -16.60
CA ILE A 175 0.26 3.75 -17.07
C ILE A 175 -0.10 3.72 -18.56
N GLY A 176 -1.27 4.24 -18.88
CA GLY A 176 -1.83 4.31 -20.22
C GLY A 176 -1.49 5.61 -20.95
N ARG A 177 -2.50 6.19 -21.60
CA ARG A 177 -2.33 7.39 -22.42
C ARG A 177 -1.95 8.60 -21.57
N ILE A 178 -0.98 9.38 -22.05
CA ILE A 178 -0.56 10.64 -21.45
C ILE A 178 -0.72 11.78 -22.45
N ASP A 179 -1.46 12.81 -22.06
CA ASP A 179 -1.61 14.06 -22.82
C ASP A 179 -1.02 15.22 -21.99
N ILE A 180 0.11 15.79 -22.42
CA ILE A 180 0.73 16.95 -21.73
C ILE A 180 0.49 18.25 -22.50
N PHE A 181 -0.07 19.24 -21.80
CA PHE A 181 -0.32 20.60 -22.27
C PHE A 181 0.64 21.60 -21.61
N GLU A 182 0.51 22.88 -21.96
CA GLU A 182 1.36 23.96 -21.41
C GLU A 182 1.38 23.99 -19.88
N SER A 183 0.22 23.95 -19.23
CA SER A 183 0.09 24.14 -17.78
C SER A 183 -0.52 22.96 -17.03
N PHE A 184 -0.95 21.91 -17.73
CA PHE A 184 -1.59 20.74 -17.13
C PHE A 184 -1.38 19.49 -17.98
N SER A 185 -1.69 18.33 -17.42
CA SER A 185 -1.58 17.05 -18.10
C SER A 185 -2.75 16.14 -17.75
N PHE A 186 -2.97 15.14 -18.59
CA PHE A 186 -3.79 13.98 -18.26
C PHE A 186 -2.96 12.71 -18.34
N VAL A 187 -3.24 11.78 -17.43
CA VAL A 187 -2.63 10.46 -17.40
C VAL A 187 -3.72 9.42 -17.15
N GLU A 188 -3.72 8.35 -17.93
CA GLU A 188 -4.52 7.16 -17.67
C GLU A 188 -3.69 6.17 -16.86
N VAL A 189 -4.31 5.53 -15.88
CA VAL A 189 -3.74 4.41 -15.12
C VAL A 189 -4.78 3.31 -14.98
N THR A 190 -4.37 2.06 -14.78
CA THR A 190 -5.33 0.95 -14.61
C THR A 190 -6.21 1.18 -13.38
N GLU A 191 -7.47 0.74 -13.44
CA GLU A 191 -8.42 0.86 -12.32
C GLU A 191 -7.84 0.29 -11.02
N GLU A 192 -7.11 -0.82 -11.12
CA GLU A 192 -6.43 -1.47 -10.00
C GLU A 192 -5.41 -0.58 -9.27
N VAL A 193 -4.67 0.27 -9.99
CA VAL A 193 -3.63 1.13 -9.39
C VAL A 193 -4.11 2.56 -9.14
N ALA A 194 -5.27 2.94 -9.65
CA ALA A 194 -5.79 4.30 -9.64
C ALA A 194 -5.91 4.91 -8.22
N PRO A 195 -6.40 4.19 -7.19
CA PRO A 195 -6.46 4.71 -5.82
C PRO A 195 -5.09 5.09 -5.26
N PHE A 196 -4.09 4.21 -5.44
CA PHE A 196 -2.73 4.43 -4.97
C PHE A 196 -2.07 5.61 -5.67
N VAL A 197 -2.25 5.71 -6.99
CA VAL A 197 -1.75 6.83 -7.80
C VAL A 197 -2.38 8.14 -7.35
N TYR A 198 -3.69 8.16 -7.13
CA TYR A 198 -4.41 9.36 -6.70
C TYR A 198 -3.93 9.87 -5.35
N GLU A 199 -3.83 9.00 -4.34
CA GLU A 199 -3.39 9.37 -2.99
C GLU A 199 -1.95 9.85 -2.94
N ALA A 200 -1.07 9.13 -3.65
CA ALA A 200 0.34 9.46 -3.64
C ALA A 200 0.59 10.80 -4.35
N LEU A 201 -0.11 11.07 -5.46
CA LEU A 201 0.00 12.33 -6.19
C LEU A 201 -0.64 13.51 -5.44
N ARG A 202 -1.74 13.33 -4.71
CA ARG A 202 -2.42 14.40 -3.96
C ARG A 202 -1.52 15.03 -2.88
N ASN A 203 -0.58 14.25 -2.35
CA ASN A 203 0.36 14.66 -1.31
C ASN A 203 1.76 14.97 -1.83
N SER A 204 2.01 14.83 -3.14
CA SER A 204 3.34 14.97 -3.72
C SER A 204 3.69 16.40 -4.13
N ARG A 205 4.98 16.58 -4.42
CA ARG A 205 5.51 17.77 -5.10
C ARG A 205 6.39 17.33 -6.25
N ILE A 206 6.10 17.83 -7.44
CA ILE A 206 6.92 17.59 -8.64
C ILE A 206 7.61 18.91 -9.01
N LYS A 207 8.94 18.86 -9.17
CA LYS A 207 9.79 20.02 -9.45
C LYS A 207 9.51 21.21 -8.51
N GLY A 208 9.31 20.92 -7.22
CA GLY A 208 9.09 21.91 -6.17
C GLY A 208 7.69 22.51 -6.08
N LYS A 209 6.77 22.21 -7.01
CA LYS A 209 5.36 22.65 -6.93
C LYS A 209 4.45 21.55 -6.41
N ARG A 210 3.41 21.97 -5.69
CA ARG A 210 2.37 21.06 -5.20
C ARG A 210 1.54 20.55 -6.38
N VAL A 211 1.40 19.24 -6.45
CA VAL A 211 0.55 18.57 -7.43
C VAL A 211 -0.89 18.67 -6.96
N ASN A 212 -1.79 19.10 -7.85
CA ASN A 212 -3.22 18.93 -7.69
C ASN A 212 -3.65 17.89 -8.72
N VAL A 213 -4.22 16.79 -8.24
CA VAL A 213 -4.70 15.67 -9.04
C VAL A 213 -6.20 15.52 -8.83
N GLU A 214 -6.94 15.38 -9.91
CA GLU A 214 -8.40 15.22 -9.89
C GLU A 214 -8.82 14.18 -10.94
N PRO A 215 -9.90 13.41 -10.71
CA PRO A 215 -10.49 12.59 -11.77
C PRO A 215 -10.88 13.50 -12.95
N ALA A 216 -10.48 13.11 -14.16
CA ALA A 216 -10.77 13.91 -15.34
C ALA A 216 -12.28 13.90 -15.62
N LYS A 217 -12.84 15.04 -16.05
CA LYS A 217 -14.22 15.08 -16.51
C LYS A 217 -14.33 14.49 -17.92
N PRO A 218 -15.37 13.71 -18.23
CA PRO A 218 -15.53 13.13 -19.55
C PRO A 218 -15.70 14.24 -20.58
N ARG A 219 -15.04 14.11 -21.73
CA ARG A 219 -15.17 15.09 -22.81
C ARG A 219 -16.57 14.94 -23.42
N VAL A 220 -17.44 15.92 -23.21
CA VAL A 220 -18.70 16.03 -23.94
C VAL A 220 -18.35 16.19 -25.42
N ARG A 221 -18.53 15.12 -26.22
CA ARG A 221 -18.46 15.23 -27.68
C ARG A 221 -19.67 16.06 -28.12
N LYS A 222 -19.43 17.30 -28.54
CA LYS A 222 -20.40 18.07 -29.34
C LYS A 222 -20.36 17.59 -30.78
#